data_AF-A0A1A0UFG1-F1
#
_entry.id   AF-A0A1A0UFG1-F1
#
_cell.length_a   1.000
_cell.length_b   1.000
_cell.length_c   1.000
_cell.angle_alpha   90.00
_cell.angle_beta   90.00
_cell.angle_gamma   90.00
#
_symmetry.space_group_name_H-M   'P 1'
#
loop_
_entity.id
_entity.type
_entity.pdbx_description
1 polymer ?
#
loop_
_entity_poly.entity_id
_entity_poly.type
_entity_poly.pdbx_seq_one_letter_code
_entity_poly.pdbx_strand_id
1 'polypeptide(L)'
;MTPRFLPYSTRPGRLMAQLLSDFAVVLWTAIWLLVGLAVYDAVSTIAEAGRQVESGAHGIAGNLASAGKGAQHIPLVGDAVSQPLNSASQAALDLAGAGHDLDSTASWLAVLLAMAIAAVPILVADVPWLLLRLRFFRRKLTVTALAATPAGEQLLALRALTNRPPGKLAAVSADPVGGWRREDPFTIRALAALELRAAGISIGRL
;
A
#
# COMPACT_ATOMS: atom_id res chain seq x y z
N MET A 1 -9.71 -22.98 29.26
CA MET A 1 -8.85 -21.79 29.44
C MET A 1 -8.74 -21.08 28.11
N THR A 2 -9.17 -19.81 28.06
CA THR A 2 -9.29 -19.01 26.84
C THR A 2 -7.91 -18.82 26.20
N PRO A 3 -7.69 -19.19 24.94
CA PRO A 3 -6.39 -18.98 24.29
C PRO A 3 -6.20 -17.48 24.09
N ARG A 4 -5.30 -16.89 24.89
CA ARG A 4 -4.85 -15.50 24.72
C ARG A 4 -4.02 -15.46 23.44
N PHE A 5 -4.68 -15.15 22.32
CA PHE A 5 -4.04 -14.79 21.07
C PHE A 5 -3.12 -13.59 21.34
N LEU A 6 -1.84 -13.87 21.53
CA LEU A 6 -0.80 -12.85 21.59
C LEU A 6 -0.16 -12.79 20.20
N PRO A 7 -0.49 -11.78 19.37
CA PRO A 7 0.11 -11.59 18.05
C PRO A 7 1.60 -11.15 18.11
N TYR A 8 2.28 -11.36 19.24
CA TYR A 8 3.64 -10.89 19.48
C TYR A 8 4.60 -11.98 19.99
N SER A 9 5.88 -11.86 19.65
CA SER A 9 6.96 -12.76 20.04
C SER A 9 7.43 -12.49 21.48
N THR A 10 7.54 -13.51 22.35
CA THR A 10 8.03 -13.42 23.74
C THR A 10 9.56 -13.22 23.86
N ARG A 11 10.20 -12.63 22.83
CA ARG A 11 11.62 -12.22 22.87
C ARG A 11 11.70 -10.70 22.74
N PRO A 12 12.25 -9.95 23.73
CA PRO A 12 12.18 -8.49 23.76
C PRO A 12 12.78 -7.83 22.51
N GLY A 13 13.92 -8.32 22.02
CA GLY A 13 14.54 -7.78 20.81
C GLY A 13 13.74 -8.01 19.51
N ARG A 14 13.00 -9.14 19.40
CA ARG A 14 12.16 -9.40 18.22
C ARG A 14 10.83 -8.67 18.28
N LEU A 15 10.33 -8.39 19.49
CA LEU A 15 9.12 -7.60 19.72
C LEU A 15 9.37 -6.13 19.36
N MET A 16 10.53 -5.57 19.74
CA MET A 16 10.95 -4.23 19.33
C MET A 16 11.14 -4.11 17.82
N ALA A 17 11.81 -5.08 17.18
CA ALA A 17 11.94 -5.10 15.73
C ALA A 17 10.58 -5.22 15.00
N GLN A 18 9.61 -5.93 15.57
CA GLN A 18 8.24 -6.01 15.04
C GLN A 18 7.52 -4.67 15.16
N LEU A 19 7.50 -4.05 16.34
CA LEU A 19 6.89 -2.74 16.54
C LEU A 19 7.53 -1.67 15.65
N LEU A 20 8.85 -1.65 15.58
CA LEU A 20 9.58 -0.69 14.74
C LEU A 20 9.32 -0.92 13.26
N SER A 21 9.23 -2.18 12.82
CA SER A 21 8.88 -2.52 11.44
C SER A 21 7.44 -2.11 11.10
N ASP A 22 6.49 -2.30 12.03
CA ASP A 22 5.09 -1.93 11.83
C ASP A 22 4.95 -0.42 11.75
N PHE A 23 5.62 0.28 12.67
CA PHE A 23 5.67 1.73 12.67
C PHE A 23 6.34 2.27 11.39
N ALA A 24 7.43 1.66 10.94
CA ALA A 24 8.11 2.06 9.71
C ALA A 24 7.21 1.89 8.48
N VAL A 25 6.46 0.78 8.39
CA VAL A 25 5.49 0.56 7.30
C VAL A 25 4.36 1.57 7.36
N VAL A 26 3.76 1.79 8.54
CA VAL A 26 2.68 2.78 8.71
C VAL A 26 3.16 4.18 8.34
N LEU A 27 4.35 4.56 8.80
CA LEU A 27 4.95 5.87 8.49
C LEU A 27 5.25 6.00 7.01
N TRP A 28 5.82 4.97 6.38
CA TRP A 28 6.11 4.93 4.95
C TRP A 28 4.83 5.10 4.12
N THR A 29 3.79 4.34 4.44
CA THR A 29 2.49 4.42 3.78
C THR A 29 1.86 5.79 3.97
N ALA A 30 1.91 6.36 5.19
CA ALA A 30 1.41 7.71 5.45
C ALA A 30 2.16 8.77 4.62
N ILE A 31 3.49 8.69 4.52
CA ILE A 31 4.29 9.60 3.69
C ILE A 31 3.83 9.54 2.22
N TRP A 32 3.69 8.35 1.65
CA TRP A 32 3.30 8.21 0.24
C TRP A 32 1.85 8.60 -0.04
N LEU A 33 0.95 8.43 0.93
CA LEU A 33 -0.41 8.97 0.84
C LEU A 33 -0.40 10.50 0.84
N LEU A 34 0.41 11.14 1.69
CA LEU A 34 0.57 12.59 1.70
C LEU A 34 1.15 13.10 0.38
N VAL A 35 2.12 12.40 -0.19
CA VAL A 35 2.68 12.72 -1.52
C VAL A 35 1.60 12.60 -2.60
N GLY A 36 0.80 11.53 -2.60
CA GLY A 36 -0.30 11.37 -3.55
C GLY A 36 -1.34 12.49 -3.45
N LEU A 37 -1.71 12.88 -2.21
CA LEU A 37 -2.61 14.01 -1.98
C LEU A 37 -2.02 15.34 -2.48
N ALA A 38 -0.74 15.60 -2.22
CA ALA A 38 -0.07 16.81 -2.70
C ALA A 38 -0.02 16.86 -4.24
N VAL A 39 0.19 15.73 -4.91
CA VAL A 39 0.16 15.65 -6.38
C VAL A 39 -1.26 15.94 -6.89
N TYR A 40 -2.28 15.32 -6.29
CA TYR A 40 -3.66 15.58 -6.67
C TYR A 40 -4.02 17.07 -6.53
N ASP A 41 -3.67 17.68 -5.39
CA ASP A 41 -3.96 19.08 -5.10
C ASP A 41 -3.25 20.05 -6.07
N ALA A 42 -1.99 19.74 -6.41
CA ALA A 42 -1.24 20.51 -7.40
C ALA A 42 -1.90 20.45 -8.79
N VAL A 43 -2.37 19.28 -9.22
CA VAL A 43 -3.05 19.13 -10.52
C VAL A 43 -4.44 19.77 -10.50
N SER A 44 -5.21 19.62 -9.42
CA SER A 44 -6.52 20.25 -9.30
C SER A 44 -6.45 21.77 -9.30
N THR A 45 -5.39 22.35 -8.75
CA THR A 45 -5.14 23.80 -8.81
C THR A 45 -4.95 24.27 -10.26
N ILE A 46 -4.25 23.48 -11.10
CA ILE A 46 -4.08 23.78 -12.52
C ILE A 46 -5.42 23.64 -13.27
N ALA A 47 -6.20 22.59 -12.96
CA ALA A 47 -7.51 22.37 -13.56
C ALA A 47 -8.49 23.52 -13.24
N GLU A 48 -8.51 24.00 -11.99
CA GLU A 48 -9.31 25.16 -11.57
C GLU A 48 -8.93 26.43 -12.36
N ALA A 49 -7.63 26.68 -12.55
CA ALA A 49 -7.18 27.79 -13.40
C ALA A 49 -7.67 27.64 -14.85
N GLY A 50 -7.70 26.40 -15.38
CA GLY A 50 -8.27 26.09 -16.69
C GLY A 50 -9.76 26.42 -16.79
N ARG A 51 -10.56 26.05 -15.78
CA ARG A 51 -11.98 26.42 -15.70
C ARG A 51 -12.21 27.93 -15.65
N GLN A 52 -11.35 28.65 -14.93
CA GLN A 52 -11.47 30.10 -14.86
C GLN A 52 -11.23 30.75 -16.23
N VAL A 53 -10.24 30.24 -16.99
CA VAL A 53 -9.98 30.65 -18.39
C VAL A 53 -11.15 30.31 -19.30
N GLU A 54 -11.71 29.09 -19.21
CA GLU A 54 -12.91 28.69 -19.97
C GLU A 54 -14.07 29.66 -19.75
N SER A 55 -14.38 29.97 -18.48
CA SER A 55 -15.48 30.89 -18.14
C SER A 55 -15.25 32.31 -18.68
N GLY A 56 -14.01 32.80 -18.58
CA GLY A 56 -13.64 34.12 -19.08
C GLY A 56 -13.73 34.21 -20.60
N ALA A 57 -13.26 33.18 -21.29
CA ALA A 57 -13.35 33.07 -22.75
C ALA A 57 -14.81 32.99 -23.24
N HIS A 58 -15.67 32.24 -22.54
CA HIS A 58 -17.11 32.21 -22.81
C HIS A 58 -17.78 33.59 -22.65
N GLY A 59 -17.42 34.32 -21.60
CA GLY A 59 -17.92 35.69 -21.37
C GLY A 59 -17.47 36.66 -22.46
N ILE A 60 -16.20 36.59 -22.87
CA ILE A 60 -15.65 37.40 -23.96
C ILE A 60 -16.35 37.08 -25.28
N ALA A 61 -16.53 35.80 -25.60
CA ALA A 61 -17.28 35.37 -26.77
C ALA A 61 -18.71 35.94 -26.78
N GLY A 62 -19.45 35.80 -25.67
CA GLY A 62 -20.81 36.33 -25.55
C GLY A 62 -20.90 37.85 -25.76
N ASN A 63 -19.95 38.60 -25.22
CA ASN A 63 -19.88 40.05 -25.40
C ASN A 63 -19.55 40.44 -26.84
N LEU A 64 -18.58 39.76 -27.47
CA LEU A 64 -18.19 39.99 -28.86
C LEU A 64 -19.30 39.64 -29.85
N ALA A 65 -20.00 38.52 -29.65
CA ALA A 65 -21.16 38.14 -30.45
C ALA A 65 -22.31 39.15 -30.32
N SER A 66 -22.52 39.68 -29.11
CA SER A 66 -23.54 40.71 -28.87
C SER A 66 -23.17 42.04 -29.51
N ALA A 67 -21.90 42.44 -29.43
CA ALA A 67 -21.37 43.61 -30.12
C ALA A 67 -21.45 43.46 -31.65
N GLY A 68 -21.15 42.28 -32.19
CA GLY A 68 -21.29 41.97 -33.62
C GLY A 68 -22.73 42.13 -34.11
N LYS A 69 -23.70 41.58 -33.38
CA LYS A 69 -25.14 41.78 -33.65
C LYS A 69 -25.54 43.26 -33.59
N GLY A 70 -25.03 44.01 -32.62
CA GLY A 70 -25.28 45.45 -32.51
C GLY A 70 -24.69 46.22 -33.70
N ALA A 71 -23.44 45.94 -34.06
CA ALA A 71 -22.72 46.59 -35.15
C ALA A 71 -23.36 46.36 -36.52
N GLN A 72 -24.05 45.23 -36.72
CA GLN A 72 -24.77 44.94 -37.94
C GLN A 72 -25.88 45.96 -38.27
N HIS A 73 -26.37 46.71 -37.27
CA HIS A 73 -27.38 47.74 -37.45
C HIS A 73 -26.83 49.09 -37.93
N ILE A 74 -25.50 49.23 -38.13
CA ILE A 74 -24.88 50.47 -38.59
C ILE A 74 -25.08 50.60 -40.12
N PRO A 75 -25.71 51.69 -40.63
CA PRO A 75 -25.88 51.91 -42.06
C PRO A 75 -24.53 51.99 -42.78
N LEU A 76 -24.45 51.48 -44.02
CA LEU A 76 -23.29 51.50 -44.92
C LEU A 76 -22.07 50.63 -44.49
N VAL A 77 -21.83 50.42 -43.20
CA VAL A 77 -20.61 49.73 -42.69
C VAL A 77 -20.88 48.60 -41.70
N GLY A 78 -22.13 48.25 -41.42
CA GLY A 78 -22.47 47.26 -40.40
C GLY A 78 -21.85 45.88 -40.59
N ASP A 79 -21.77 45.39 -41.83
CA ASP A 79 -21.12 44.11 -42.15
C ASP A 79 -19.60 44.16 -41.93
N ALA A 80 -18.96 45.26 -42.31
CA ALA A 80 -17.52 45.46 -42.15
C ALA A 80 -17.08 45.51 -40.68
N VAL A 81 -17.97 45.94 -39.77
CA VAL A 81 -17.71 46.01 -38.33
C VAL A 81 -18.17 44.75 -37.58
N SER A 82 -19.28 44.12 -38.01
CA SER A 82 -19.82 42.92 -37.35
C SER A 82 -19.00 41.66 -37.62
N GLN A 83 -18.43 41.51 -38.83
CA GLN A 83 -17.70 40.31 -39.21
C GLN A 83 -16.44 40.07 -38.34
N PRO A 84 -15.56 41.05 -38.08
CA PRO A 84 -14.42 40.87 -37.19
C PRO A 84 -14.81 40.52 -35.74
N LEU A 85 -15.90 41.11 -35.24
CA LEU A 85 -16.42 40.84 -33.89
C LEU A 85 -16.95 39.41 -33.77
N ASN A 86 -17.67 38.92 -34.78
CA ASN A 86 -18.13 37.54 -34.82
C ASN A 86 -16.97 36.55 -34.94
N SER A 87 -15.96 36.85 -35.77
CA SER A 87 -14.74 36.03 -35.86
C SER A 87 -13.97 35.97 -34.54
N ALA A 88 -13.85 37.11 -33.85
CA ALA A 88 -13.21 37.16 -32.53
C ALA A 88 -14.01 36.39 -31.47
N SER A 89 -15.35 36.44 -31.53
CA SER A 89 -16.22 35.61 -30.69
C SER A 89 -15.97 34.12 -30.93
N GLN A 90 -15.84 33.70 -32.19
CA GLN A 90 -15.60 32.30 -32.52
C GLN A 90 -14.24 31.83 -31.99
N ALA A 91 -13.18 32.63 -32.17
CA ALA A 91 -11.86 32.32 -31.61
C ALA A 91 -11.88 32.22 -30.07
N ALA A 92 -12.66 33.06 -29.40
CA ALA A 92 -12.86 32.97 -27.95
C ALA A 92 -13.64 31.70 -27.54
N LEU A 93 -14.61 31.24 -28.33
CA LEU A 93 -15.29 29.96 -28.10
C LEU A 93 -14.36 28.76 -28.30
N ASP A 94 -13.51 28.79 -29.32
CA ASP A 94 -12.52 27.74 -29.57
C ASP A 94 -11.53 27.64 -28.39
N LEU A 95 -11.11 28.78 -27.84
CA LEU A 95 -10.27 28.84 -26.64
C LEU A 95 -11.01 28.30 -25.40
N ALA A 96 -12.29 28.61 -25.24
CA ALA A 96 -13.11 28.08 -24.15
C ALA A 96 -13.24 26.54 -24.25
N GLY A 97 -13.48 26.01 -25.45
CA GLY A 97 -13.54 24.57 -25.70
C GLY A 97 -12.22 23.86 -25.36
N ALA A 98 -11.09 24.46 -25.71
CA ALA A 98 -9.78 23.94 -25.32
C ALA A 98 -9.58 23.94 -23.79
N GLY A 99 -10.07 24.96 -23.08
CA GLY A 99 -10.07 25.03 -21.61
C GLY A 99 -10.91 23.91 -20.96
N HIS A 100 -12.07 23.63 -21.55
CA HIS A 100 -12.97 22.56 -21.11
C HIS A 100 -12.34 21.16 -21.24
N ASP A 101 -11.76 20.87 -22.40
CA ASP A 101 -11.12 19.59 -22.67
C ASP A 101 -9.93 19.34 -21.73
N LEU A 102 -9.18 20.40 -21.39
CA LEU A 102 -8.10 20.37 -20.41
C LEU A 102 -8.60 20.05 -18.99
N ASP A 103 -9.70 20.67 -18.52
CA ASP A 103 -10.25 20.40 -17.17
C ASP A 103 -10.67 18.93 -17.03
N SER A 104 -11.47 18.43 -17.98
CA SER A 104 -11.99 17.06 -17.94
C SER A 104 -10.87 16.01 -17.96
N THR A 105 -9.83 16.24 -18.75
CA THR A 105 -8.69 15.32 -18.91
C THR A 105 -7.75 15.39 -17.70
N ALA A 106 -7.46 16.60 -17.22
CA ALA A 106 -6.61 16.81 -16.05
C ALA A 106 -7.21 16.21 -14.78
N SER A 107 -8.53 16.34 -14.59
CA SER A 107 -9.27 15.79 -13.45
C SER A 107 -9.07 14.27 -13.29
N TRP A 108 -9.34 13.49 -14.34
CA TRP A 108 -9.16 12.04 -14.28
C TRP A 108 -7.68 11.66 -14.13
N LEU A 109 -6.81 12.31 -14.91
CA LEU A 109 -5.37 12.06 -14.84
C LEU A 109 -4.78 12.36 -13.46
N ALA A 110 -5.27 13.39 -12.76
CA ALA A 110 -4.84 13.72 -11.40
C ALA A 110 -5.02 12.52 -10.46
N VAL A 111 -6.20 11.88 -10.50
CA VAL A 111 -6.52 10.72 -9.67
C VAL A 111 -5.64 9.54 -10.02
N LEU A 112 -5.51 9.22 -11.32
CA LEU A 112 -4.67 8.11 -11.77
C LEU A 112 -3.20 8.31 -11.41
N LEU A 113 -2.68 9.52 -11.58
CA LEU A 113 -1.29 9.84 -11.31
C LEU A 113 -1.01 9.79 -9.80
N ALA A 114 -1.87 10.40 -8.98
CA ALA A 114 -1.78 10.35 -7.53
C ALA A 114 -1.81 8.90 -7.02
N MET A 115 -2.74 8.09 -7.55
CA MET A 115 -2.85 6.68 -7.20
C MET A 115 -1.63 5.88 -7.65
N ALA A 116 -1.13 6.08 -8.87
CA ALA A 116 0.05 5.37 -9.37
C ALA A 116 1.30 5.71 -8.55
N ILE A 117 1.51 6.99 -8.23
CA ILE A 117 2.64 7.48 -7.44
C ILE A 117 2.59 6.93 -6.00
N ALA A 118 1.41 6.87 -5.39
CA ALA A 118 1.26 6.34 -4.03
C ALA A 118 1.31 4.80 -3.99
N ALA A 119 0.59 4.11 -4.89
CA ALA A 119 0.39 2.67 -4.82
C ALA A 119 1.68 1.88 -5.05
N VAL A 120 2.52 2.26 -6.01
CA VAL A 120 3.76 1.53 -6.33
C VAL A 120 4.69 1.40 -5.11
N PRO A 121 5.12 2.49 -4.44
CA PRO A 121 6.00 2.40 -3.28
C PRO A 121 5.34 1.78 -2.05
N ILE A 122 4.01 1.93 -1.89
CA ILE A 122 3.26 1.24 -0.84
C ILE A 122 3.32 -0.27 -1.07
N LEU A 123 2.99 -0.75 -2.27
CA LEU A 123 3.00 -2.17 -2.59
C LEU A 123 4.40 -2.78 -2.47
N VAL A 124 5.44 -2.07 -2.88
CA VAL A 124 6.83 -2.52 -2.77
C VAL A 124 7.26 -2.72 -1.31
N ALA A 125 6.76 -1.90 -0.37
CA ALA A 125 7.05 -2.05 1.06
C ALA A 125 6.11 -3.06 1.74
N ASP A 126 4.81 -2.96 1.48
CA ASP A 126 3.76 -3.73 2.15
C ASP A 126 3.81 -5.21 1.75
N VAL A 127 4.00 -5.53 0.47
CA VAL A 127 3.95 -6.93 0.00
C VAL A 127 5.04 -7.80 0.65
N PRO A 128 6.34 -7.42 0.64
CA PRO A 128 7.37 -8.19 1.33
C PRO A 128 7.12 -8.26 2.84
N TRP A 129 6.69 -7.16 3.45
CA TRP A 129 6.41 -7.12 4.90
C TRP A 129 5.27 -8.07 5.27
N LEU A 130 4.15 -8.05 4.52
CA LEU A 130 3.00 -8.93 4.71
C LEU A 130 3.38 -10.39 4.50
N LEU A 131 4.14 -10.71 3.46
CA LEU A 131 4.59 -12.09 3.18
C LEU A 131 5.46 -12.64 4.32
N LEU A 132 6.39 -11.84 4.84
CA LEU A 132 7.24 -12.23 5.97
C LEU A 132 6.42 -12.38 7.26
N ARG A 133 5.47 -11.47 7.51
CA ARG A 133 4.55 -11.50 8.65
C ARG A 133 3.66 -12.74 8.61
N LEU A 134 3.06 -13.03 7.46
CA LEU A 134 2.21 -14.20 7.20
C LEU A 134 2.99 -15.50 7.37
N ARG A 135 4.21 -15.61 6.82
CA ARG A 135 5.08 -16.79 7.03
C ARG A 135 5.37 -17.04 8.50
N PHE A 136 5.65 -15.97 9.26
CA PHE A 136 5.91 -16.09 10.69
C PHE A 136 4.67 -16.53 11.47
N PHE A 137 3.50 -15.97 11.15
CA PHE A 137 2.23 -16.32 11.77
C PHE A 137 1.85 -17.79 11.48
N ARG A 138 1.96 -18.23 10.22
CA ARG A 138 1.71 -19.62 9.82
C ARG A 138 2.65 -20.59 10.54
N ARG A 139 3.95 -20.26 10.65
CA ARG A 139 4.91 -21.10 11.40
C ARG A 139 4.53 -21.23 12.87
N LYS A 140 4.10 -20.14 13.51
CA LYS A 140 3.62 -20.18 14.91
C LYS A 140 2.40 -21.08 15.04
N LEU A 141 1.38 -20.88 14.19
CA LEU A 141 0.13 -21.66 14.23
C LEU A 141 0.37 -23.16 14.09
N THR A 142 1.22 -23.58 13.14
CA THR A 142 1.52 -25.00 12.96
C THR A 142 2.21 -25.57 14.20
N VAL A 143 3.14 -24.84 14.82
CA VAL A 143 3.84 -25.34 16.03
C VAL A 143 2.91 -25.40 17.23
N THR A 144 2.04 -24.41 17.43
CA THR A 144 1.05 -24.42 18.52
C THR A 144 -0.02 -25.50 18.33
N ALA A 145 -0.47 -25.73 17.09
CA ALA A 145 -1.42 -26.80 16.78
C ALA A 145 -0.81 -28.19 17.02
N LEU A 146 0.46 -28.39 16.65
CA LEU A 146 1.16 -29.65 16.94
C LEU A 146 1.39 -29.84 18.45
N ALA A 147 1.77 -28.78 19.18
CA ALA A 147 1.97 -28.84 20.63
C ALA A 147 0.69 -29.19 21.42
N ALA A 148 -0.49 -28.90 20.86
CA ALA A 148 -1.78 -29.20 21.47
C ALA A 148 -2.27 -30.65 21.25
N THR A 149 -1.52 -31.47 20.50
CA THR A 149 -1.88 -32.88 20.27
C THR A 149 -1.37 -33.80 21.40
N PRO A 150 -2.04 -34.93 21.68
CA PRO A 150 -1.60 -35.89 22.72
C PRO A 150 -0.18 -36.44 22.50
N ALA A 151 0.29 -36.46 21.24
CA ALA A 151 1.65 -36.83 20.84
C ALA A 151 2.54 -35.61 20.50
N GLY A 152 2.20 -34.42 21.01
CA GLY A 152 2.79 -33.16 20.59
C GLY A 152 4.30 -33.08 20.80
N GLU A 153 4.81 -33.60 21.92
CA GLU A 153 6.26 -33.62 22.20
C GLU A 153 7.02 -34.48 21.18
N GLN A 154 6.46 -35.63 20.82
CA GLN A 154 7.03 -36.53 19.82
C GLN A 154 6.97 -35.94 18.39
N LEU A 155 5.83 -35.36 18.00
CA LEU A 155 5.69 -34.72 16.68
C LEU A 155 6.57 -33.47 16.54
N LEU A 156 6.77 -32.70 17.61
CA LEU A 156 7.67 -31.56 17.64
C LEU A 156 9.13 -32.01 17.51
N ALA A 157 9.52 -33.08 18.19
CA ALA A 157 10.86 -33.65 18.07
C ALA A 157 11.13 -34.21 16.65
N LEU A 158 10.16 -34.90 16.04
CA LEU A 158 10.26 -35.35 14.64
C LEU A 158 10.38 -34.17 13.66
N ARG A 159 9.62 -33.09 13.90
CA ARG A 159 9.71 -31.87 13.11
C ARG A 159 11.06 -31.17 13.28
N ALA A 160 11.64 -31.21 14.48
CA ALA A 160 12.98 -30.70 14.74
C ALA A 160 14.02 -31.46 13.90
N LEU A 161 13.95 -32.80 13.88
CA LEU A 161 14.87 -33.65 13.11
C LEU A 161 14.79 -33.39 11.60
N THR A 162 13.61 -33.06 11.07
CA THR A 162 13.39 -32.85 9.62
C THR A 162 13.63 -31.42 9.15
N ASN A 163 13.44 -30.41 10.01
CA ASN A 163 13.47 -29.00 9.59
C ASN A 163 14.60 -28.17 10.22
N ARG A 164 15.41 -28.75 11.11
CA ARG A 164 16.50 -28.01 11.78
C ARG A 164 17.85 -28.33 11.17
N PRO A 165 18.74 -27.33 11.07
CA PRO A 165 20.07 -27.51 10.52
C PRO A 165 20.89 -28.48 11.39
N PRO A 166 21.77 -29.29 10.79
CA PRO A 166 22.49 -30.37 11.47
C PRO A 166 23.35 -29.89 12.64
N GLY A 167 23.95 -28.69 12.54
CA GLY A 167 24.73 -28.09 13.63
C GLY A 167 23.92 -27.79 14.90
N LYS A 168 22.60 -27.54 14.77
CA LYS A 168 21.73 -27.33 15.95
C LYS A 168 21.22 -28.64 16.54
N LEU A 169 21.14 -29.71 15.74
CA LEU A 169 20.79 -31.04 16.21
C LEU A 169 21.96 -31.67 16.97
N ALA A 170 23.19 -31.52 16.46
CA ALA A 170 24.42 -31.97 17.11
C ALA A 170 24.68 -31.27 18.45
N ALA A 171 24.21 -30.02 18.60
CA ALA A 171 24.30 -29.28 19.86
C ALA A 171 23.32 -29.80 20.94
N VAL A 172 22.30 -30.58 20.57
CA VAL A 172 21.31 -31.14 21.50
C VAL A 172 21.71 -32.54 21.96
N SER A 173 22.22 -33.37 21.05
CA SER A 173 22.72 -34.70 21.36
C SER A 173 23.80 -35.08 20.35
N ALA A 174 24.81 -35.84 20.80
CA ALA A 174 25.84 -36.41 19.93
C ALA A 174 25.25 -37.43 18.93
N ASP A 175 24.12 -38.05 19.26
CA ASP A 175 23.35 -38.97 18.42
C ASP A 175 21.84 -38.68 18.54
N PRO A 176 21.34 -37.61 17.87
CA PRO A 176 19.95 -37.18 18.02
C PRO A 176 18.96 -38.16 17.37
N VAL A 177 19.39 -38.92 16.36
CA VAL A 177 18.55 -39.93 15.68
C VAL A 177 18.48 -41.22 16.49
N GLY A 178 19.59 -41.68 17.09
CA GLY A 178 19.55 -42.85 17.94
C GLY A 178 18.89 -42.59 19.29
N GLY A 179 19.03 -41.40 19.87
CA GLY A 179 18.26 -41.00 21.06
C GLY A 179 16.75 -40.99 20.79
N TRP A 180 16.33 -40.54 19.61
CA TRP A 180 14.95 -40.63 19.15
C TRP A 180 14.47 -42.09 18.98
N ARG A 181 15.26 -42.94 18.30
CA ARG A 181 14.91 -44.36 18.10
C ARG A 181 14.82 -45.17 19.39
N ARG A 182 15.57 -44.79 20.41
CA ARG A 182 15.54 -45.42 21.75
C ARG A 182 14.45 -44.87 22.66
N GLU A 183 13.60 -43.98 22.13
CA GLU A 183 12.56 -43.28 22.87
C GLU A 183 13.09 -42.57 24.14
N ASP A 184 14.34 -42.09 24.10
CA ASP A 184 14.95 -41.42 25.24
C ASP A 184 14.17 -40.15 25.60
N PRO A 185 13.50 -40.08 26.78
CA PRO A 185 12.65 -38.95 27.15
C PRO A 185 13.42 -37.63 27.18
N PHE A 186 14.73 -37.66 27.50
CA PHE A 186 15.55 -36.46 27.55
C PHE A 186 15.84 -35.92 26.15
N THR A 187 16.26 -36.78 25.21
CA THR A 187 16.49 -36.39 23.82
C THR A 187 15.21 -35.89 23.15
N ILE A 188 14.07 -36.56 23.37
CA ILE A 188 12.76 -36.15 22.83
C ILE A 188 12.38 -34.75 23.32
N ARG A 189 12.47 -34.53 24.63
CA ARG A 189 12.13 -33.24 25.25
C ARG A 189 13.06 -32.12 24.77
N ALA A 190 14.35 -32.40 24.60
CA ALA A 190 15.32 -31.43 24.12
C ALA A 190 15.13 -31.06 22.64
N LEU A 191 14.73 -32.02 21.80
CA LEU A 191 14.37 -31.79 20.40
C LEU A 191 13.05 -31.00 20.28
N ALA A 192 12.04 -31.34 21.07
CA ALA A 192 10.79 -30.59 21.15
C ALA A 192 11.02 -29.15 21.63
N ALA A 193 11.87 -28.98 22.64
CA ALA A 193 12.32 -27.68 23.15
C ALA A 193 13.02 -26.84 22.08
N LEU A 194 13.85 -27.45 21.23
CA LEU A 194 14.51 -26.78 20.11
C LEU A 194 13.48 -26.24 19.09
N GLU A 195 12.45 -27.02 18.77
CA GLU A 195 11.38 -26.63 17.85
C GLU A 195 10.51 -25.50 18.43
N LEU A 196 10.13 -25.62 19.70
CA LEU A 196 9.38 -24.58 20.43
C LEU A 196 10.19 -23.26 20.51
N ARG A 197 11.49 -23.36 20.80
CA ARG A 197 12.40 -22.21 20.84
C ARG A 197 12.58 -21.60 19.45
N ALA A 198 12.58 -22.40 18.38
CA ALA A 198 12.63 -21.89 17.02
C ALA A 198 11.32 -21.18 16.60
N ALA A 199 10.17 -21.61 17.14
CA ALA A 199 8.87 -20.95 16.98
C ALA A 199 8.68 -19.70 17.85
N GLY A 200 9.59 -19.46 18.80
CA GLY A 200 9.55 -18.32 19.71
C GLY A 200 8.62 -18.49 20.90
N ILE A 201 8.41 -19.73 21.35
CA ILE A 201 7.68 -20.09 22.56
C ILE A 201 8.72 -20.40 23.66
N SER A 202 8.59 -19.82 24.86
CA SER A 202 9.46 -20.18 25.99
C SER A 202 8.84 -21.35 26.77
N ILE A 203 9.70 -22.29 27.16
CA ILE A 203 9.35 -23.46 27.97
C ILE A 203 9.21 -22.96 29.42
N GLY A 204 8.13 -22.23 29.69
CA GLY A 204 7.82 -21.68 31.02
C GLY A 204 6.66 -22.39 31.70
N ARG A 205 5.94 -23.27 31.00
CA ARG A 205 4.90 -24.12 31.56
C ARG A 205 4.47 -25.17 30.53
N LEU A 206 5.05 -26.36 30.64
CA LEU A 206 4.32 -27.61 30.47
C LEU A 206 4.16 -28.17 31.88
#